data_AF-A0A1R0G9J2-F1
#
_entry.id   AF-A0A1R0G9J2-F1
#
_cell.length_a   1.000
_cell.length_b   1.000
_cell.length_c   1.000
_cell.angle_alpha   90.00
_cell.angle_beta   90.00
_cell.angle_gamma   90.00
#
_symmetry.space_group_name_H-M   'P 1'
#
loop_
_entity.id
_entity.type
_entity.pdbx_description
1 polymer ?
#
loop_
_entity_poly.entity_id
_entity_poly.type
_entity_poly.pdbx_seq_one_letter_code
_entity_poly.pdbx_strand_id
1 'polypeptide(L)' 'MKISLVLMLLSLVFASTVFAKDDRRECKAELAKLKAAFATDYMSQNHHGYRRAKDAKENGDYKQCVGLAKKARERAER' A
#
# COMPACT_ATOMS: atom_id res chain seq x y z
N MET A 1 30.69 -13.66 -21.17
CA MET A 1 29.56 -12.70 -21.22
C MET A 1 28.20 -13.27 -20.77
N LYS A 2 28.12 -14.53 -20.29
CA LYS A 2 26.86 -15.15 -19.84
C LYS A 2 26.53 -14.89 -18.36
N ILE A 3 27.55 -14.83 -17.51
CA ILE A 3 27.40 -14.71 -16.04
C ILE A 3 26.91 -13.31 -15.64
N SER A 4 27.36 -12.25 -16.33
CA SER A 4 26.95 -10.87 -16.05
C SER A 4 25.45 -10.63 -16.30
N LEU A 5 24.87 -11.25 -17.33
CA LEU A 5 23.44 -11.14 -17.64
C LEU A 5 22.58 -11.80 -16.56
N VAL A 6 23.01 -12.96 -16.05
CA VAL A 6 22.32 -13.67 -14.97
C VAL A 6 22.37 -12.85 -13.66
N LEU A 7 23.52 -12.24 -13.35
CA LEU A 7 23.67 -11.36 -12.19
C LEU A 7 22.82 -10.07 -12.29
N MET A 8 22.68 -9.50 -13.49
CA MET A 8 21.80 -8.34 -13.72
C MET A 8 20.33 -8.69 -13.54
N LEU A 9 19.90 -9.86 -14.03
CA LEU A 9 18.52 -10.32 -13.85
C LEU A 9 18.21 -10.63 -12.37
N LEU A 10 19.13 -11.25 -11.65
CA LEU A 10 18.98 -11.53 -10.22
C LEU A 10 18.88 -10.25 -9.37
N SER A 11 19.63 -9.20 -9.69
CA SER A 11 19.56 -7.92 -8.98
C SER A 11 18.24 -7.18 -9.23
N LEU A 12 17.67 -7.26 -10.44
CA LEU A 12 16.34 -6.69 -10.74
C LEU A 12 15.22 -7.40 -9.95
N VAL A 13 15.28 -8.72 -9.84
CA VAL A 13 14.30 -9.52 -9.10
C VAL A 13 14.39 -9.25 -7.59
N PHE A 14 15.59 -9.09 -7.04
CA PHE A 14 15.72 -8.74 -5.63
C PHE A 14 15.22 -7.33 -5.32
N ALA A 15 15.51 -6.35 -6.17
CA ALA A 15 15.07 -4.97 -5.98
C ALA A 15 13.53 -4.87 -5.90
N SER A 16 12.81 -5.58 -6.77
CA SER A 16 11.33 -5.57 -6.73
C SER A 16 10.76 -6.20 -5.47
N THR A 17 11.39 -7.23 -4.91
CA THR A 17 10.93 -7.87 -3.66
C THR A 17 11.16 -7.03 -2.41
N VAL A 18 12.23 -6.22 -2.38
CA VAL A 18 12.53 -5.31 -1.28
C VAL A 18 11.55 -4.14 -1.27
N PHE A 19 11.34 -3.49 -2.42
CA PHE A 19 10.36 -2.41 -2.54
C PHE A 19 8.93 -2.88 -2.20
N ALA A 20 8.52 -4.05 -2.70
CA ALA A 20 7.21 -4.61 -2.38
C ALA A 20 7.04 -4.93 -0.87
N LYS A 21 8.11 -5.23 -0.14
CA LYS A 21 8.06 -5.48 1.31
C LYS A 21 7.91 -4.18 2.12
N ASP A 22 8.64 -3.14 1.76
CA ASP A 22 8.53 -1.82 2.41
C ASP A 22 7.18 -1.17 2.10
N ASP A 23 6.77 -1.14 0.84
CA ASP A 23 5.46 -0.61 0.42
C ASP A 23 4.31 -1.34 1.13
N ARG A 24 4.44 -2.66 1.35
CA ARG A 24 3.45 -3.46 2.08
C ARG A 24 3.34 -3.06 3.55
N ARG A 25 4.45 -2.76 4.21
CA ARG A 25 4.46 -2.26 5.60
C ARG A 25 3.83 -0.87 5.66
N GLU A 26 4.21 0.00 4.73
CA GLU A 26 3.70 1.36 4.65
C GLU A 26 2.18 1.39 4.39
N CYS A 27 1.71 0.61 3.41
CA CYS A 27 0.29 0.41 3.14
C CYS A 27 -0.49 -0.07 4.38
N LYS A 28 0.05 -1.03 5.14
CA LYS A 28 -0.59 -1.49 6.38
C LYS A 28 -0.66 -0.38 7.44
N ALA A 29 0.41 0.40 7.59
CA ALA A 29 0.46 1.51 8.55
C ALA A 29 -0.54 2.62 8.18
N GLU A 30 -0.60 3.02 6.91
CA GLU A 30 -1.55 4.03 6.44
C GLU A 30 -3.00 3.53 6.51
N LEU A 31 -3.28 2.26 6.19
CA LEU A 31 -4.60 1.67 6.40
C LEU A 31 -5.02 1.67 7.88
N ALA A 32 -4.09 1.42 8.80
CA ALA A 32 -4.37 1.47 10.23
C ALA A 32 -4.68 2.91 10.70
N LYS A 33 -3.90 3.91 10.24
CA LYS A 33 -4.18 5.33 10.49
C LYS A 33 -5.52 5.75 9.91
N LEU A 34 -5.82 5.33 8.68
CA LEU A 34 -7.10 5.59 8.03
C LEU A 34 -8.26 4.98 8.82
N LYS A 35 -8.11 3.73 9.28
CA LYS A 35 -9.10 3.07 10.12
C LYS A 35 -9.31 3.83 11.44
N ALA A 36 -8.24 4.32 12.06
CA ALA A 36 -8.31 5.11 13.29
C ALA A 36 -9.00 6.47 13.06
N ALA A 37 -8.66 7.16 11.97
CA ALA A 37 -9.28 8.43 11.58
C ALA A 37 -10.79 8.28 11.30
N PHE A 38 -11.20 7.15 10.72
CA PHE A 38 -12.61 6.87 10.57
C PHE A 38 -13.25 6.23 11.81
N ALA A 39 -12.51 5.65 12.76
CA ALA A 39 -13.12 4.95 13.90
C ALA A 39 -13.90 5.90 14.83
N THR A 40 -13.64 7.20 14.76
CA THR A 40 -14.46 8.25 15.37
C THR A 40 -15.81 8.44 14.67
N ASP A 41 -15.89 8.12 13.38
CA ASP A 41 -17.12 8.09 12.60
C ASP A 41 -17.67 6.66 12.47
N TYR A 42 -18.90 6.47 12.91
CA TYR A 42 -19.62 5.18 12.91
C TYR A 42 -19.68 4.45 11.53
N MET A 43 -19.23 5.08 10.45
CA MET A 43 -19.21 4.59 9.06
C MET A 43 -17.85 4.03 8.57
N SER A 44 -16.85 3.85 9.44
CA SER A 44 -15.46 3.48 9.08
C SER A 44 -15.28 2.28 8.15
N GLN A 45 -16.15 1.27 8.23
CA GLN A 45 -16.08 0.06 7.40
C GLN A 45 -16.82 0.18 6.06
N ASN A 46 -17.73 1.17 5.93
CA ASN A 46 -18.46 1.45 4.70
C ASN A 46 -17.83 2.59 3.88
N HIS A 47 -16.77 3.22 4.38
CA HIS A 47 -16.10 4.28 3.66
C HIS A 47 -15.43 3.72 2.39
N HIS A 48 -15.96 4.10 1.23
CA HIS A 48 -15.51 3.63 -0.09
C HIS A 48 -14.00 3.83 -0.31
N GLY A 49 -13.41 4.87 0.30
CA GLY A 49 -11.96 5.09 0.30
C GLY A 49 -11.16 4.00 1.04
N TYR A 50 -11.65 3.53 2.19
CA TYR A 50 -11.01 2.44 2.94
C TYR A 50 -11.08 1.12 2.17
N ARG A 51 -12.24 0.84 1.55
CA ARG A 51 -12.45 -0.38 0.77
C ARG A 51 -11.51 -0.45 -0.44
N ARG A 52 -11.38 0.64 -1.21
CA ARG A 52 -10.42 0.71 -2.33
C ARG A 52 -8.97 0.52 -1.90
N ALA A 53 -8.57 1.12 -0.78
CA ALA A 53 -7.20 0.95 -0.27
C ALA A 53 -6.94 -0.51 0.17
N LYS A 54 -7.94 -1.18 0.74
CA LYS A 54 -7.89 -2.59 1.10
C LYS A 54 -7.81 -3.49 -0.15
N ASP A 55 -8.61 -3.23 -1.17
CA ASP A 55 -8.58 -4.01 -2.43
C ASP A 55 -7.22 -3.88 -3.13
N ALA A 56 -6.64 -2.67 -3.19
CA ALA A 56 -5.30 -2.45 -3.74
C ALA A 56 -4.23 -3.25 -2.99
N LYS A 57 -4.34 -3.36 -1.66
CA LYS A 57 -3.46 -4.21 -0.85
C LYS A 57 -3.64 -5.70 -1.17
N GLU A 58 -4.88 -6.15 -1.37
CA GLU A 58 -5.19 -7.55 -1.70
C GLU A 58 -4.70 -7.92 -3.11
N ASN A 59 -4.71 -6.98 -4.05
CA ASN A 59 -4.13 -7.13 -5.39
C ASN A 59 -2.59 -7.06 -5.42
N GLY A 60 -1.95 -6.65 -4.33
CA GLY A 60 -0.49 -6.47 -4.26
C GLY A 60 0.00 -5.09 -4.75
N ASP A 61 -0.92 -4.18 -5.08
CA ASP A 61 -0.64 -2.80 -5.50
C ASP A 61 -0.39 -1.90 -4.28
N TYR A 62 0.68 -2.17 -3.53
CA TYR A 62 0.96 -1.49 -2.26
C TYR A 62 1.17 0.03 -2.42
N LYS A 63 1.80 0.47 -3.51
CA LYS A 63 1.95 1.90 -3.84
C LYS A 63 0.60 2.60 -4.04
N GLN A 64 -0.33 1.90 -4.68
CA GLN A 64 -1.69 2.40 -4.88
C GLN A 64 -2.47 2.40 -3.55
N CYS A 65 -2.29 1.38 -2.71
CA CYS A 65 -2.85 1.36 -1.36
C CYS A 65 -2.41 2.58 -0.53
N VAL A 66 -1.12 2.91 -0.50
CA VAL A 66 -0.60 4.10 0.22
C VAL A 66 -1.26 5.38 -0.29
N GLY A 67 -1.28 5.58 -1.61
CA GLY A 67 -1.90 6.77 -2.21
C GLY A 67 -3.39 6.89 -1.93
N LEU A 68 -4.13 5.78 -2.04
CA LEU A 68 -5.57 5.74 -1.74
C LEU A 68 -5.85 5.97 -0.26
N ALA A 69 -5.03 5.37 0.63
CA ALA A 69 -5.20 5.51 2.06
C ALA A 69 -4.95 6.95 2.52
N LYS A 70 -3.85 7.58 2.06
CA LYS A 70 -3.52 8.97 2.36
C LYS A 70 -4.60 9.93 1.85
N LYS A 71 -5.05 9.75 0.59
CA LYS A 71 -6.10 10.57 -0.02
C LYS A 71 -7.48 10.39 0.64
N ALA A 72 -7.76 9.21 1.19
CA ALA A 72 -8.97 8.98 1.97
C ALA A 72 -8.88 9.62 3.35
N ARG A 73 -7.70 9.61 3.99
CA ARG A 73 -7.45 10.26 5.28
C ARG A 73 -7.58 11.77 5.18
N GLU A 74 -6.96 12.38 4.17
CA GLU A 74 -7.07 13.82 3.90
C GLU A 74 -8.51 14.28 3.68
N ARG A 75 -9.41 13.40 3.25
CA ARG A 75 -10.84 13.70 3.13
C ARG A 75 -11.63 13.51 4.43
N ALA A 76 -11.15 12.63 5.31
CA ALA A 76 -11.74 12.41 6.62
C ALA A 76 -11.35 13.51 7.62
N GLU A 77 -10.17 14.10 7.43
CA GLU A 77 -9.62 15.17 8.26
C GLU A 77 -10.06 16.59 7.81
N ARG A 78 -10.83 16.71 6.71
CA ARG A 78 -11.46 17.97 6.29
C ARG A 78 -12.85 18.10 6.90
#